data_AF-A0A7X8AVT3-F1
#
_entry.id   AF-A0A7X8AVT3-F1
#
_cell.length_a   1.000
_cell.length_b   1.000
_cell.length_c   1.000
_cell.angle_alpha   90.00
_cell.angle_beta   90.00
_cell.angle_gamma   90.00
#
_symmetry.space_group_name_H-M   'P 1'
#
loop_
_entity.id
_entity.type
_entity.pdbx_description
1 polymer ?
#
loop_
_entity_poly.entity_id
_entity_poly.type
_entity_poly.pdbx_seq_one_letter_code
_entity_poly.pdbx_strand_id
1 'polypeptide(L)'
;MLSIYKSLFNKAKSGNGYSKIEGLEDIYDILKENVTHSQELLYAGSWTYDIGSQDIFLTDEIYKIFESSPEDFGNKLDSFLDFIHPDDKERIRIVTEEIKDGRRQHNLEYRIITRSGNEKYLQEKTKVLCDDEKNPLKIVGVIQDISKEKEMEKALELKNEEIRKIQKRYEVLVSESKDVLQIIERDGKIKYMSRSVEHILGYKTEELIGKKHAGFL
;
A
#
# COMPACT_ATOMS: atom_id res chain seq x y z
N MET A 1 3.44 -20.95 14.66
CA MET A 1 4.52 -20.22 15.37
C MET A 1 4.50 -20.39 16.90
N LEU A 2 3.38 -20.18 17.62
CA LEU A 2 3.34 -20.34 19.09
C LEU A 2 3.69 -21.77 19.60
N SER A 3 3.48 -22.81 18.80
CA SER A 3 3.72 -24.21 19.19
C SER A 3 5.23 -24.56 19.30
N ILE A 4 6.05 -24.00 18.40
CA ILE A 4 7.50 -24.26 18.35
C ILE A 4 8.20 -23.58 19.55
N TYR A 5 7.81 -22.34 19.84
CA TYR A 5 8.37 -21.55 20.96
C TYR A 5 8.12 -22.22 22.32
N LYS A 6 6.92 -22.79 22.52
CA LYS A 6 6.54 -23.50 23.76
C LYS A 6 7.29 -24.83 23.94
N SER A 7 7.58 -25.52 22.83
CA SER A 7 8.33 -26.78 22.84
C SER A 7 9.80 -26.56 23.22
N LEU A 8 10.43 -25.51 22.70
CA LEU A 8 11.83 -25.16 22.99
C LEU A 8 12.00 -24.66 24.43
N PHE A 9 11.08 -23.84 24.93
CA PHE A 9 11.11 -23.35 26.31
C PHE A 9 10.94 -24.48 27.34
N ASN A 10 10.13 -25.50 27.01
CA ASN A 10 9.96 -26.68 27.88
C ASN A 10 11.18 -27.61 27.85
N LYS A 11 11.89 -27.74 26.72
CA LYS A 11 13.15 -28.50 26.64
C LYS A 11 14.29 -27.85 27.42
N ALA A 12 14.35 -26.52 27.46
CA ALA A 12 15.38 -25.78 28.20
C ALA A 12 15.23 -25.88 29.73
N LYS A 13 14.02 -26.15 30.24
CA LYS A 13 13.73 -26.18 31.68
C LYS A 13 14.00 -27.54 32.36
N SER A 14 14.19 -28.61 31.59
CA SER A 14 14.21 -29.98 32.13
C SER A 14 15.58 -30.67 32.19
N GLY A 15 16.70 -29.98 31.96
CA GLY A 15 18.03 -30.62 31.96
C GLY A 15 19.14 -29.73 32.51
N ASN A 16 19.80 -30.21 33.58
CA ASN A 16 21.06 -29.69 34.10
C ASN A 16 22.14 -29.64 33.01
N GLY A 17 22.86 -28.51 32.92
CA GLY A 17 24.11 -28.40 32.17
C GLY A 17 23.96 -27.70 30.83
N TYR A 18 24.47 -26.47 30.74
CA TYR A 18 24.69 -25.72 29.51
C TYR A 18 25.61 -26.53 28.58
N SER A 19 24.99 -27.33 27.71
CA SER A 19 25.61 -27.87 26.51
C SER A 19 24.87 -27.24 25.33
N LYS A 20 25.62 -26.88 24.30
CA LYS A 20 25.15 -26.38 23.00
C LYS A 20 23.76 -26.94 22.69
N ILE A 21 22.76 -26.07 22.57
CA ILE A 21 21.44 -26.47 22.07
C ILE A 21 21.66 -26.79 20.59
N GLU A 22 21.94 -28.06 20.27
CA GLU A 22 22.03 -28.55 18.89
C GLU A 22 20.78 -28.11 18.12
N GLY A 23 20.99 -27.46 16.97
CA GLY A 23 19.94 -26.94 16.09
C GLY A 23 19.45 -25.51 16.39
N LEU A 24 19.99 -24.81 17.40
CA LEU A 24 19.63 -23.39 17.61
C LEU A 24 20.19 -22.48 16.50
N GLU A 25 21.42 -22.77 16.03
CA GLU A 25 22.04 -22.07 14.90
C GLU A 25 21.21 -22.28 13.62
N ASP A 26 20.86 -23.53 13.30
CA ASP A 26 20.01 -23.84 12.14
C ASP A 26 18.64 -23.13 12.19
N ILE A 27 17.99 -23.10 13.36
CA ILE A 27 16.71 -22.40 13.53
C ILE A 27 16.88 -20.89 13.37
N TYR A 28 17.95 -20.33 13.93
CA TYR A 28 18.25 -18.91 13.79
C TYR A 28 18.46 -18.53 12.32
N ASP A 29 19.22 -19.33 11.58
CA ASP A 29 19.47 -19.10 10.16
C ASP A 29 18.18 -19.18 9.33
N ILE A 30 17.33 -20.19 9.56
CA ILE A 30 16.03 -20.29 8.89
C ILE A 30 15.13 -19.09 9.20
N LEU A 31 15.09 -18.63 10.46
CA LEU A 31 14.30 -17.47 10.84
C LEU A 31 14.82 -16.19 10.19
N LYS A 32 16.14 -16.04 10.15
CA LYS A 32 16.80 -14.91 9.49
C LYS A 32 16.51 -14.89 8.00
N GLU A 33 16.68 -16.02 7.30
CA GLU A 33 16.35 -16.15 5.88
C GLU A 33 14.88 -15.84 5.59
N ASN A 34 13.95 -16.35 6.41
CA ASN A 34 12.53 -16.07 6.23
C ASN A 34 12.21 -14.58 6.37
N VAL A 35 12.85 -13.89 7.32
CA VAL A 35 12.69 -12.45 7.48
C VAL A 35 13.25 -11.72 6.26
N THR A 36 14.46 -12.05 5.82
CA THR A 36 15.08 -11.44 4.63
C THR A 36 14.22 -11.64 3.38
N HIS A 37 13.81 -12.87 3.07
CA HIS A 37 12.95 -13.13 1.91
C HIS A 37 11.59 -12.44 2.02
N SER A 38 11.01 -12.36 3.22
CA SER A 38 9.75 -11.63 3.41
C SER A 38 9.90 -10.13 3.14
N GLN A 39 11.03 -9.54 3.57
CA GLN A 39 11.36 -8.14 3.31
C GLN A 39 11.50 -7.88 1.81
N GLU A 40 12.21 -8.73 1.08
CA GLU A 40 12.38 -8.60 -0.38
C GLU A 40 11.07 -8.79 -1.14
N LEU A 41 10.28 -9.81 -0.80
CA LEU A 41 8.99 -10.09 -1.46
C LEU A 41 7.97 -8.97 -1.27
N LEU A 42 8.03 -8.27 -0.14
CA LEU A 42 7.12 -7.18 0.20
C LEU A 42 7.68 -5.80 -0.13
N TYR A 43 8.90 -5.70 -0.65
CA TYR A 43 9.64 -4.45 -0.83
C TYR A 43 9.62 -3.61 0.45
N ALA A 44 9.89 -4.29 1.57
CA ALA A 44 9.73 -3.74 2.91
C ALA A 44 11.02 -3.87 3.73
N GLY A 45 11.61 -2.74 4.10
CA GLY A 45 12.75 -2.68 5.01
C GLY A 45 12.32 -2.54 6.46
N SER A 46 13.18 -2.96 7.39
CA SER A 46 12.94 -2.78 8.82
C SER A 46 14.05 -1.99 9.47
N TRP A 47 13.70 -1.19 10.47
CA TRP A 47 14.65 -0.43 11.26
C TRP A 47 14.41 -0.61 12.74
N THR A 48 15.45 -0.42 13.53
CA THR A 48 15.38 -0.43 14.99
C THR A 48 16.19 0.74 15.53
N TYR A 49 15.56 1.58 16.32
CA TYR A 49 16.19 2.67 17.04
C TYR A 49 16.30 2.30 18.53
N ASP A 50 17.51 2.31 19.06
CA ASP A 50 17.77 2.15 20.48
C ASP A 50 17.72 3.52 21.16
N ILE A 51 16.80 3.70 22.12
CA ILE A 51 16.59 5.02 22.74
C ILE A 51 17.76 5.37 23.68
N GLY A 52 18.37 4.35 24.31
CA GLY A 52 19.44 4.54 25.27
C GLY A 52 20.77 4.91 24.60
N SER A 53 21.17 4.14 23.58
CA SER A 53 22.42 4.42 22.85
C SER A 53 22.25 5.44 21.71
N GLN A 54 21.01 5.70 21.28
CA GLN A 54 20.68 6.49 20.08
C GLN A 54 21.18 5.85 18.77
N ASP A 55 21.51 4.56 18.79
CA ASP A 55 21.91 3.83 17.60
C ASP A 55 20.69 3.46 16.76
N ILE A 56 20.88 3.48 15.44
CA ILE A 56 19.91 2.96 14.49
C ILE A 56 20.50 1.76 13.75
N PHE A 57 19.69 0.71 13.66
CA PHE A 57 19.92 -0.44 12.80
C PHE A 57 18.92 -0.38 11.64
N LEU A 58 19.42 -0.58 10.42
CA LEU A 58 18.61 -0.62 9.20
C LEU A 58 18.90 -1.95 8.49
N THR A 59 17.87 -2.62 7.97
CA THR A 59 18.08 -3.76 7.08
C THR A 59 18.52 -3.32 5.69
N ASP A 60 19.17 -4.22 4.95
CA ASP A 60 19.68 -3.92 3.60
C ASP A 60 18.59 -3.45 2.64
N GLU A 61 17.36 -3.92 2.83
CA GLU A 61 16.21 -3.53 2.03
C GLU A 61 15.88 -2.03 2.16
N ILE A 62 16.18 -1.39 3.29
CA ILE A 62 16.04 0.07 3.41
C ILE A 62 16.97 0.78 2.43
N TYR A 63 18.24 0.36 2.33
CA TYR A 63 19.17 0.96 1.38
C TYR A 63 18.71 0.76 -0.06
N LYS A 64 18.12 -0.40 -0.39
CA LYS A 64 17.50 -0.64 -1.71
C LYS A 64 16.30 0.28 -1.97
N ILE A 65 15.39 0.44 -1.01
CA ILE A 65 14.20 1.31 -1.13
C ILE A 65 14.62 2.75 -1.40
N PHE A 66 15.58 3.27 -0.63
CA PHE A 66 16.09 4.63 -0.73
C PHE A 66 17.14 4.81 -1.86
N GLU A 67 17.49 3.72 -2.55
CA GLU A 67 18.52 3.63 -3.60
C GLU A 67 19.85 4.25 -3.16
N SER A 68 20.29 3.86 -1.97
CA SER A 68 21.37 4.51 -1.23
C SER A 68 22.32 3.48 -0.64
N SER A 69 23.31 3.97 0.10
CA SER A 69 24.32 3.17 0.81
C SER A 69 24.24 3.42 2.33
N PRO A 70 24.77 2.52 3.17
CA PRO A 70 24.88 2.76 4.61
C PRO A 70 25.54 4.09 4.97
N GLU A 71 26.52 4.52 4.17
CA GLU A 71 27.25 5.77 4.35
C GLU A 71 26.36 7.00 4.20
N ASP A 72 25.33 6.93 3.36
CA ASP A 72 24.39 8.04 3.16
C ASP A 72 23.52 8.30 4.41
N PHE A 73 23.31 7.30 5.27
CA PHE A 73 22.51 7.44 6.51
C PHE A 73 23.34 7.84 7.73
N GLY A 74 24.67 7.71 7.69
CA GLY A 74 25.56 8.16 8.77
C GLY A 74 25.22 7.61 10.17
N ASN A 75 24.52 6.45 10.25
CA ASN A 75 24.01 5.82 11.47
C ASN A 75 23.20 6.75 12.39
N LYS A 76 22.48 7.73 11.84
CA LYS A 76 21.61 8.61 12.62
C LYS A 76 20.18 8.48 12.16
N LEU A 77 19.26 8.45 13.13
CA LEU A 77 17.83 8.46 12.85
C LEU A 77 17.42 9.68 12.02
N ASP A 78 18.03 10.84 12.19
CA ASP A 78 17.59 12.04 11.45
C ASP A 78 18.01 12.06 9.98
N SER A 79 18.97 11.22 9.57
CA SER A 79 19.51 11.25 8.21
C SER A 79 18.47 10.86 7.15
N PHE A 80 17.44 10.08 7.49
CA PHE A 80 16.39 9.77 6.50
C PHE A 80 15.56 11.01 6.12
N LEU A 81 15.54 12.07 6.96
CA LEU A 81 14.82 13.32 6.68
C LEU A 81 15.34 14.06 5.43
N ASP A 82 16.55 13.74 4.99
CA ASP A 82 17.13 14.30 3.76
C ASP A 82 16.54 13.69 2.49
N PHE A 83 15.95 12.50 2.60
CA PHE A 83 15.24 11.83 1.52
C PHE A 83 13.76 12.19 1.48
N ILE A 84 13.19 12.78 2.53
CA ILE A 84 11.76 13.09 2.56
C ILE A 84 11.43 14.18 1.53
N HIS A 85 10.36 13.95 0.77
CA HIS A 85 9.86 14.94 -0.19
C HIS A 85 9.58 16.29 0.51
N PRO A 86 9.93 17.43 -0.09
CA PRO A 86 9.83 18.75 0.55
C PRO A 86 8.46 19.04 1.20
N ASP A 87 7.37 18.71 0.50
CA ASP A 87 6.00 18.88 1.00
C ASP A 87 5.68 18.07 2.27
N ASP A 88 6.38 16.95 2.49
CA ASP A 88 6.12 16.02 3.58
C ASP A 88 7.09 16.25 4.75
N LYS A 89 8.19 16.99 4.53
CA LYS A 89 9.34 17.11 5.44
C LYS A 89 8.98 17.61 6.83
N GLU A 90 8.15 18.65 6.93
CA GLU A 90 7.78 19.22 8.23
C GLU A 90 6.91 18.26 9.05
N ARG A 91 5.93 17.62 8.39
CA ARG A 91 5.05 16.64 9.03
C ARG A 91 5.84 15.45 9.56
N ILE A 92 6.79 14.94 8.77
CA ILE A 92 7.60 13.78 9.15
C ILE A 92 8.63 14.13 10.24
N ARG A 93 9.18 15.35 10.23
CA ARG A 93 10.03 15.85 11.32
C ARG A 93 9.31 15.80 12.67
N ILE A 94 8.08 16.33 12.74
CA ILE A 94 7.27 16.33 13.97
C ILE A 94 7.02 14.90 14.46
N VAL A 95 6.65 14.00 13.56
CA VAL A 95 6.47 12.57 13.89
C VAL A 95 7.75 11.95 14.44
N THR A 96 8.90 12.27 13.85
CA THR A 96 10.19 11.71 14.27
C THR A 96 10.56 12.15 15.69
N GLU A 97 10.24 13.39 16.06
CA GLU A 97 10.39 13.88 17.43
C GLU A 97 9.47 13.14 18.41
N GLU A 98 8.20 12.92 18.05
CA GLU A 98 7.26 12.13 18.87
C GLU A 98 7.70 10.67 19.05
N ILE A 99 8.31 10.10 18.01
CA ILE A 99 8.92 8.77 18.02
C ILE A 99 10.06 8.75 19.04
N LYS A 100 11.03 9.66 18.97
CA LYS A 100 12.17 9.71 19.90
C LYS A 100 11.75 9.83 21.37
N ASP A 101 10.65 10.53 21.63
CA ASP A 101 10.07 10.65 22.96
C ASP A 101 9.35 9.36 23.46
N GLY A 102 9.25 8.34 22.61
CA GLY A 102 8.63 7.04 22.92
C GLY A 102 7.12 7.11 23.12
N ARG A 103 6.47 8.20 22.70
CA ARG A 103 5.08 8.51 23.11
C ARG A 103 4.02 7.86 22.22
N ARG A 104 4.32 7.51 20.97
CA ARG A 104 3.31 6.97 20.03
C ARG A 104 3.85 5.97 19.01
N GLN A 105 2.94 5.09 18.60
CA GLN A 105 3.08 4.24 17.41
C GLN A 105 2.47 4.99 16.23
N HIS A 106 3.08 4.84 15.05
CA HIS A 106 2.64 5.53 13.85
C HIS A 106 2.33 4.55 12.73
N ASN A 107 1.35 4.91 11.90
CA ASN A 107 1.08 4.30 10.60
C ASN A 107 0.90 5.45 9.61
N LEU A 108 1.87 5.65 8.74
CA LEU A 108 1.98 6.85 7.92
C LEU A 108 2.31 6.50 6.49
N GLU A 109 1.76 7.27 5.56
CA GLU A 109 2.21 7.29 4.18
C GLU A 109 2.93 8.61 3.91
N TYR A 110 4.04 8.58 3.18
CA TYR A 110 4.81 9.76 2.79
C TYR A 110 5.63 9.49 1.54
N ARG A 111 6.08 10.58 0.91
CA ARG A 111 6.95 10.53 -0.26
C ARG A 111 8.40 10.71 0.11
N ILE A 112 9.26 9.99 -0.60
CA ILE A 112 10.70 10.21 -0.60
C ILE A 112 11.20 10.58 -1.99
N ILE A 113 12.35 11.23 -2.04
CA ILE A 113 13.19 11.40 -3.21
C ILE A 113 14.44 10.56 -2.94
N THR A 114 14.63 9.47 -3.71
CA THR A 114 15.76 8.55 -3.56
C THR A 114 17.08 9.24 -3.91
N ARG A 115 18.22 8.59 -3.62
CA ARG A 115 19.53 9.13 -4.02
C ARG A 115 19.66 9.32 -5.53
N SER A 116 19.00 8.46 -6.32
CA SER A 116 18.96 8.57 -7.79
C SER A 116 17.97 9.64 -8.29
N GLY A 117 17.21 10.28 -7.39
CA GLY A 117 16.24 11.31 -7.72
C GLY A 117 14.84 10.80 -8.06
N ASN A 118 14.53 9.52 -7.80
CA ASN A 118 13.21 8.96 -8.03
C ASN A 118 12.26 9.34 -6.89
N GLU A 119 11.04 9.72 -7.22
CA GLU A 119 9.99 9.87 -6.20
C GLU A 119 9.38 8.49 -5.91
N LYS A 120 9.28 8.14 -4.63
CA LYS A 120 8.62 6.91 -4.16
C LYS A 120 7.61 7.19 -3.07
N TYR A 121 6.56 6.40 -3.01
CA TYR A 121 5.57 6.41 -1.94
C TYR A 121 5.90 5.30 -0.94
N LEU A 122 6.06 5.67 0.32
CA LEU A 122 6.35 4.74 1.40
C LEU A 122 5.18 4.66 2.38
N GLN A 123 4.90 3.45 2.86
CA GLN A 123 4.07 3.23 4.05
C GLN A 123 4.96 2.77 5.20
N GLU A 124 4.87 3.45 6.34
CA GLU A 124 5.66 3.13 7.53
C GLU A 124 4.77 2.80 8.71
N LYS A 125 5.11 1.73 9.43
CA LYS A 125 4.47 1.32 10.69
C LYS A 125 5.51 1.14 11.77
N THR A 126 5.25 1.70 12.96
CA THR A 126 6.19 1.64 14.09
C THR A 126 5.57 1.07 15.35
N LYS A 127 6.43 0.50 16.21
CA LYS A 127 6.07 -0.01 17.53
C LYS A 127 7.15 0.36 18.55
N VAL A 128 6.72 0.93 19.69
CA VAL A 128 7.58 1.16 20.85
C VAL A 128 7.65 -0.13 21.69
N LEU A 129 8.86 -0.54 22.02
CA LEU A 129 9.17 -1.66 22.91
C LEU A 129 9.63 -1.09 24.25
N CYS A 130 8.95 -1.46 25.32
CA CYS A 130 9.24 -1.00 26.68
C CYS A 130 9.89 -2.09 27.54
N ASP A 131 10.53 -1.68 28.63
CA ASP A 131 10.96 -2.57 29.71
C ASP A 131 9.76 -3.04 30.58
N ASP A 132 10.06 -3.84 31.62
CA ASP A 132 9.07 -4.35 32.57
C ASP A 132 8.38 -3.24 33.39
N GLU A 133 9.02 -2.07 33.51
CA GLU A 133 8.50 -0.87 34.19
C GLU A 133 7.72 0.06 33.24
N LYS A 134 7.55 -0.34 31.97
CA LYS A 134 6.91 0.42 30.88
C LYS A 134 7.70 1.64 30.38
N ASN A 135 8.98 1.74 30.69
CA ASN A 135 9.84 2.77 30.10
C ASN A 135 10.20 2.38 28.66
N PRO A 136 10.12 3.30 27.68
CA PRO A 136 10.54 3.04 26.30
C PRO A 136 12.04 2.63 26.23
N LEU A 137 12.32 1.48 25.60
CA LEU A 137 13.69 0.99 25.36
C LEU A 137 14.09 1.14 23.90
N LYS A 138 13.22 0.67 23.00
CA LYS A 138 13.50 0.59 21.56
C LYS A 138 12.28 0.96 20.76
N ILE A 139 12.52 1.35 19.52
CA ILE A 139 11.47 1.56 18.54
C ILE A 139 11.81 0.71 17.34
N VAL A 140 10.85 -0.10 16.91
CA VAL A 140 10.99 -0.91 15.70
C VAL A 140 10.02 -0.39 14.66
N GLY A 141 10.46 -0.30 13.42
CA GLY A 141 9.64 0.15 12.31
C GLY A 141 9.82 -0.73 11.08
N VAL A 142 8.79 -0.74 10.24
CA VAL A 142 8.78 -1.34 8.91
C VAL A 142 8.36 -0.28 7.93
N ILE A 143 9.15 -0.11 6.86
CA ILE A 143 8.90 0.80 5.75
C ILE A 143 8.67 -0.06 4.51
N GLN A 144 7.56 0.14 3.82
CA GLN A 144 7.20 -0.56 2.59
C GLN A 144 7.14 0.42 1.42
N ASP A 145 7.78 0.09 0.30
CA ASP A 145 7.59 0.79 -0.96
C ASP A 145 6.23 0.41 -1.57
N ILE A 146 5.32 1.38 -1.61
CA ILE A 146 3.96 1.23 -2.14
C ILE A 146 3.77 2.00 -3.46
N SER A 147 4.88 2.37 -4.12
CA SER A 147 4.84 3.19 -5.34
C SER A 147 4.06 2.51 -6.45
N LYS A 148 4.26 1.21 -6.63
CA LYS A 148 3.57 0.42 -7.65
C LYS A 148 2.05 0.40 -7.43
N GLU A 149 1.63 0.24 -6.18
CA GLU A 149 0.22 0.27 -5.78
C GLU A 149 -0.39 1.64 -6.08
N LYS A 150 0.30 2.73 -5.74
CA LYS A 150 -0.16 4.11 -6.04
C LYS A 150 -0.22 4.39 -7.53
N GLU A 151 0.75 3.92 -8.31
CA GLU A 151 0.75 4.03 -9.77
C GLU A 151 -0.45 3.30 -10.39
N MET A 152 -0.73 2.08 -9.91
CA MET A 152 -1.88 1.29 -10.36
C MET A 152 -3.20 1.95 -9.98
N GLU A 153 -3.32 2.47 -8.76
CA GLU A 153 -4.50 3.22 -8.28
C GLU A 153 -4.74 4.44 -9.17
N LYS A 154 -3.72 5.26 -9.41
CA LYS A 154 -3.80 6.44 -10.27
C LYS A 154 -4.15 6.09 -11.72
N ALA A 155 -3.56 5.02 -12.27
CA ALA A 155 -3.87 4.57 -13.63
C ALA A 155 -5.35 4.13 -13.74
N LEU A 156 -5.87 3.45 -12.73
CA LEU A 156 -7.27 3.03 -12.68
C LEU A 156 -8.21 4.24 -12.58
N GLU A 157 -7.89 5.21 -11.74
CA GLU A 157 -8.65 6.47 -11.62
C GLU A 157 -8.72 7.20 -12.96
N LEU A 158 -7.58 7.40 -13.63
CA LEU A 158 -7.52 8.05 -14.93
C LEU A 158 -8.36 7.33 -15.98
N LYS A 159 -8.34 6.00 -15.99
CA LYS A 159 -9.16 5.20 -16.91
C LYS A 159 -10.65 5.32 -16.61
N ASN A 160 -11.04 5.35 -15.34
CA ASN A 160 -12.43 5.56 -14.95
C ASN A 160 -12.92 6.95 -15.35
N GLU A 161 -12.10 7.98 -15.22
CA GLU A 161 -12.42 9.32 -15.70
C GLU A 161 -12.56 9.39 -17.22
N GLU A 162 -11.67 8.71 -17.96
CA GLU A 162 -11.72 8.61 -19.42
C GLU A 162 -13.03 7.95 -19.88
N ILE A 163 -13.40 6.82 -19.26
CA ILE A 163 -14.67 6.11 -19.54
C ILE A 163 -15.87 7.02 -19.26
N ARG A 164 -15.89 7.73 -18.12
CA ARG A 164 -16.99 8.66 -17.79
C ARG A 164 -17.13 9.79 -18.81
N LYS A 165 -16.01 10.37 -19.26
CA LYS A 165 -15.99 11.42 -20.29
C LYS A 165 -16.54 10.88 -21.62
N ILE A 166 -16.12 9.68 -22.02
CA ILE A 166 -16.59 9.02 -23.24
C ILE A 166 -18.09 8.71 -23.16
N GLN A 167 -18.57 8.14 -22.05
CA GLN A 167 -19.99 7.86 -21.83
C GLN A 167 -20.85 9.12 -21.96
N LYS A 168 -20.47 10.20 -21.27
CA LYS A 168 -21.18 11.49 -21.36
C LYS A 168 -21.20 12.05 -22.78
N ARG A 169 -20.11 11.90 -23.53
CA ARG A 169 -20.05 12.33 -24.94
C ARG A 169 -20.98 11.49 -25.82
N TYR A 170 -21.02 10.17 -25.63
CA TYR A 170 -21.94 9.28 -26.35
C TYR A 170 -23.40 9.61 -26.05
N GLU A 171 -23.76 9.84 -24.79
CA GLU A 171 -25.12 10.21 -24.40
C GLU A 171 -25.59 11.47 -25.15
N VAL A 172 -24.76 12.51 -25.18
CA VAL A 172 -25.04 13.76 -25.91
C VAL A 172 -25.14 13.51 -27.42
N LEU A 173 -24.21 12.76 -28.01
CA LEU A 173 -24.23 12.47 -29.45
C LEU A 173 -25.49 11.70 -29.87
N VAL A 174 -25.91 10.72 -29.05
CA VAL A 174 -27.09 9.91 -29.35
C VAL A 174 -28.38 10.68 -29.09
N SER A 175 -28.43 11.54 -28.07
CA SER A 175 -29.62 12.36 -27.79
C SER A 175 -29.84 13.47 -28.81
N GLU A 176 -28.77 14.06 -29.33
CA GLU A 176 -28.81 15.12 -30.34
C GLU A 176 -28.90 14.59 -31.79
N SER A 177 -28.76 13.27 -31.98
CA SER A 177 -28.91 12.65 -33.30
C SER A 177 -30.34 12.77 -33.81
N LYS A 178 -30.49 12.98 -35.14
CA LYS A 178 -31.78 12.93 -35.82
C LYS A 178 -32.16 11.53 -36.30
N ASP A 179 -31.31 10.53 -36.07
CA ASP A 179 -31.60 9.14 -36.35
C ASP A 179 -32.15 8.45 -35.09
N VAL A 180 -33.12 7.56 -35.26
CA VAL A 180 -33.59 6.68 -34.17
C VAL A 180 -32.63 5.50 -34.07
N LEU A 181 -31.89 5.43 -32.96
CA LEU A 181 -31.03 4.30 -32.61
C LEU A 181 -31.76 3.40 -31.62
N GLN A 182 -31.81 2.11 -31.93
CA GLN A 182 -32.38 1.09 -31.05
C GLN A 182 -31.41 -0.07 -30.85
N ILE A 183 -31.39 -0.62 -29.64
CA ILE A 183 -30.73 -1.91 -29.35
C ILE A 183 -31.82 -2.87 -28.94
N ILE A 184 -31.90 -4.00 -29.62
CA ILE A 184 -32.87 -5.06 -29.33
C ILE A 184 -32.18 -6.30 -28.78
N GLU A 185 -32.85 -7.00 -27.86
CA GLU A 185 -32.42 -8.30 -27.35
C GLU A 185 -32.73 -9.41 -28.35
N ARG A 186 -32.16 -10.60 -28.11
CA ARG A 186 -32.35 -11.77 -28.99
C ARG A 186 -33.81 -12.22 -29.09
N ASP A 187 -34.65 -11.94 -28.09
CA ASP A 187 -36.08 -12.25 -28.08
C ASP A 187 -36.93 -11.16 -28.78
N GLY A 188 -36.28 -10.14 -29.33
CA GLY A 188 -36.87 -9.03 -30.07
C GLY A 188 -37.34 -7.87 -29.19
N LYS A 189 -37.10 -7.88 -27.88
CA LYS A 189 -37.44 -6.77 -26.99
C LYS A 189 -36.48 -5.60 -27.14
N ILE A 190 -36.99 -4.38 -27.08
CA ILE A 190 -36.19 -3.16 -27.10
C ILE A 190 -35.47 -3.00 -25.76
N LYS A 191 -34.14 -3.04 -25.78
CA LYS A 191 -33.28 -2.82 -24.62
C LYS A 191 -32.88 -1.35 -24.45
N TYR A 192 -32.72 -0.65 -25.56
CA TYR A 192 -32.36 0.76 -25.59
C TYR A 192 -33.04 1.44 -26.77
N MET A 193 -33.46 2.68 -26.57
CA MET A 193 -34.02 3.56 -27.59
C MET A 193 -33.48 4.96 -27.38
N SER A 194 -32.94 5.59 -28.43
CA SER A 194 -32.48 6.98 -28.37
C SER A 194 -33.66 7.94 -28.20
N ARG A 195 -33.41 9.08 -27.53
CA ARG A 195 -34.44 10.10 -27.27
C ARG A 195 -35.02 10.71 -28.54
N SER A 196 -34.30 10.66 -29.65
CA SER A 196 -34.78 11.11 -30.96
C SER A 196 -36.13 10.48 -31.37
N VAL A 197 -36.47 9.29 -30.86
CA VAL A 197 -37.79 8.65 -31.07
C VAL A 197 -38.97 9.52 -30.59
N GLU A 198 -38.77 10.30 -29.53
CA GLU A 198 -39.79 11.22 -28.98
C GLU A 198 -40.13 12.33 -29.96
N HIS A 199 -39.12 12.83 -30.66
CA HIS A 199 -39.28 13.92 -31.63
C HIS A 199 -39.70 13.41 -33.02
N ILE A 200 -39.30 12.20 -33.39
CA ILE A 200 -39.50 11.65 -34.74
C ILE A 200 -40.80 10.85 -34.84
N LEU A 201 -41.07 9.99 -33.85
CA LEU A 201 -42.25 9.11 -33.84
C LEU A 201 -43.28 9.50 -32.76
N GLY A 202 -42.94 10.40 -31.83
CA GLY A 202 -43.87 10.91 -30.81
C GLY A 202 -44.04 10.02 -29.58
N TYR A 203 -43.33 8.89 -29.50
CA TYR A 203 -43.39 7.97 -28.37
C TYR A 203 -42.35 8.31 -27.33
N LYS A 204 -42.69 8.18 -26.05
CA LYS A 204 -41.69 8.28 -24.98
C LYS A 204 -40.79 7.06 -24.97
N THR A 205 -39.50 7.25 -24.72
CA THR A 205 -38.55 6.14 -24.65
C THR A 205 -38.99 5.06 -23.66
N GLU A 206 -39.50 5.45 -22.48
CA GLU A 206 -39.94 4.51 -21.44
C GLU A 206 -41.15 3.66 -21.85
N GLU A 207 -41.96 4.13 -22.81
CA GLU A 207 -43.11 3.38 -23.32
C GLU A 207 -42.70 2.25 -24.27
N LEU A 208 -41.46 2.29 -24.79
CA LEU A 208 -40.94 1.38 -25.80
C LEU A 208 -39.99 0.33 -25.21
N ILE A 209 -39.24 0.67 -24.16
CA ILE A 209 -38.31 -0.26 -23.51
C ILE A 209 -39.07 -1.51 -23.01
N GLY A 210 -38.52 -2.69 -23.30
CA GLY A 210 -39.07 -4.00 -22.94
C GLY A 210 -40.16 -4.53 -23.86
N LYS A 211 -40.68 -3.74 -24.81
CA LYS A 211 -41.65 -4.20 -25.81
C LYS A 211 -40.98 -4.83 -27.03
N LYS A 212 -41.69 -5.70 -27.73
CA LYS A 212 -41.20 -6.32 -28.98
C LYS A 212 -41.19 -5.30 -30.11
N HIS A 213 -40.05 -5.20 -30.81
CA HIS A 213 -39.87 -4.30 -31.95
C HIS A 213 -40.91 -4.54 -33.07
N ALA A 214 -41.23 -5.79 -33.37
CA ALA A 214 -42.19 -6.17 -34.42
C ALA A 214 -43.65 -5.74 -34.16
N GLY A 215 -43.97 -5.18 -32.99
CA GLY A 215 -45.28 -4.63 -32.69
C GLY A 215 -45.41 -3.12 -32.92
N PHE A 216 -44.36 -2.46 -33.43
CA PHE A 216 -44.26 -1.00 -33.56
C PHE A 216 -44.10 -0.46 -34.98
N LEU A 217 -43.82 -1.34 -35.96
CA LEU A 217 -43.79 -1.04 -37.40
C LEU A 217 -44.98 -1.72 -38.08
#